data_AF-A0A5E7Z829-F1
#
_entry.id   AF-A0A5E7Z829-F1
#
_cell.length_a   1.000
_cell.length_b   1.000
_cell.length_c   1.000
_cell.angle_alpha   90.00
_cell.angle_beta   90.00
_cell.angle_gamma   90.00
#
_symmetry.space_group_name_H-M   'P 1'
#
loop_
_entity.id
_entity.type
_entity.pdbx_description
1 polymer ?
#
loop_
_entity_poly.entity_id
_entity_poly.type
_entity_poly.pdbx_seq_one_letter_code
_entity_poly.pdbx_strand_id
1 'polypeptide(L)'
;MTPRRPDIRLTIVTNHPPRAVLAVLGVEAAPSWCRMLTRIDEVRSLPSGAKVIGSWFEPRKFRSALEWAFIERRGLGDLVGLSAEDLEKLAEWAARHHAQSGLDSNLAAAVGGMVISERRIS
;
A
#
# COMPACT_ATOMS: atom_id res chain seq x y z
N MET A 1 8.55 3.27 -31.02
CA MET A 1 8.85 3.80 -29.67
C MET A 1 7.99 3.03 -28.68
N THR A 2 8.53 2.02 -28.00
CA THR A 2 7.77 1.27 -27.00
C THR A 2 7.67 2.15 -25.74
N PRO A 3 6.48 2.49 -25.22
CA PRO A 3 6.39 3.30 -24.01
C PRO A 3 7.11 2.58 -22.87
N ARG A 4 8.06 3.27 -22.23
CA ARG A 4 8.79 2.74 -21.07
C ARG A 4 7.73 2.49 -19.99
N ARG A 5 7.53 1.23 -19.60
CA ARG A 5 6.62 0.92 -18.48
C ARG A 5 7.07 1.74 -17.27
N PRO A 6 6.13 2.33 -16.52
CA PRO A 6 6.48 3.10 -15.34
C PRO A 6 7.21 2.20 -14.34
N ASP A 7 8.26 2.75 -13.73
CA ASP A 7 9.03 2.14 -12.66
C ASP A 7 8.16 2.13 -11.40
N ILE A 8 7.57 0.97 -11.07
CA ILE A 8 6.69 0.82 -9.91
C ILE A 8 7.55 0.75 -8.64
N ARG A 9 7.38 1.76 -7.79
CA ARG A 9 8.15 1.93 -6.53
C ARG A 9 7.34 1.58 -5.30
N LEU A 10 6.01 1.55 -5.42
CA LEU A 10 5.10 1.17 -4.35
C LEU A 10 3.92 0.39 -4.93
N THR A 11 3.57 -0.70 -4.26
CA THR A 11 2.34 -1.45 -4.54
C THR A 11 1.41 -1.40 -3.33
N ILE A 12 0.21 -0.87 -3.52
CA ILE A 12 -0.86 -0.85 -2.50
C ILE A 12 -1.84 -1.99 -2.80
N VAL A 13 -1.95 -2.94 -1.90
CA VAL A 13 -2.96 -4.01 -1.99
C VAL A 13 -4.17 -3.60 -1.17
N THR A 14 -5.34 -3.54 -1.80
CA THR A 14 -6.53 -2.97 -1.15
C THR A 14 -7.83 -3.50 -1.75
N ASN A 15 -8.87 -3.52 -0.92
CA ASN A 15 -10.25 -3.75 -1.36
C ASN A 15 -10.95 -2.46 -1.83
N HIS A 16 -10.37 -1.27 -1.59
CA HIS A 16 -10.99 0.01 -1.91
C HIS A 16 -9.98 1.04 -2.45
N PRO A 17 -9.64 1.00 -3.75
CA PRO A 17 -8.54 1.79 -4.33
C PRO A 17 -8.61 3.30 -4.07
N PRO A 18 -9.75 4.01 -4.30
CA PRO A 18 -9.78 5.46 -4.09
C PRO A 18 -9.43 5.88 -2.65
N ARG A 19 -9.96 5.16 -1.65
CA ARG A 19 -9.67 5.41 -0.23
C ARG A 19 -8.23 5.05 0.12
N ALA A 20 -7.70 3.97 -0.44
CA ALA A 20 -6.31 3.59 -0.25
C ALA A 20 -5.32 4.65 -0.77
N VAL A 21 -5.59 5.23 -1.95
CA VAL A 21 -4.73 6.30 -2.50
C VAL A 21 -4.76 7.52 -1.59
N LEU A 22 -5.95 7.94 -1.16
CA LEU A 22 -6.09 9.06 -0.22
C LEU A 22 -5.38 8.78 1.12
N ALA A 23 -5.59 7.60 1.71
CA ALA A 23 -4.99 7.23 2.98
C ALA A 23 -3.45 7.13 2.92
N VAL A 24 -2.91 6.56 1.84
CA VAL A 24 -1.46 6.31 1.71
C VAL A 24 -0.70 7.51 1.17
N LEU A 25 -1.31 8.30 0.28
CA LEU A 25 -0.63 9.33 -0.50
C LEU A 25 -1.23 10.73 -0.32
N GLY A 26 -2.43 10.86 0.25
CA GLY A 26 -3.12 12.14 0.41
C GLY A 26 -3.68 12.75 -0.87
N VAL A 27 -3.64 12.01 -1.99
CA VAL A 27 -4.08 12.49 -3.32
C VAL A 27 -5.25 11.67 -3.85
N GLU A 28 -6.02 12.24 -4.78
CA GLU A 28 -7.19 11.57 -5.35
C GLU A 28 -6.82 10.50 -6.40
N ALA A 29 -5.72 10.72 -7.12
CA ALA A 29 -5.28 9.84 -8.20
C ALA A 29 -3.90 9.27 -7.91
N ALA A 30 -3.75 7.96 -8.11
CA ALA A 30 -2.47 7.30 -7.91
C ALA A 30 -1.43 7.79 -8.94
N PRO A 31 -0.24 8.19 -8.50
CA PRO A 31 0.85 8.53 -9.41
C PRO A 31 1.34 7.27 -10.13
N SER A 32 1.94 7.43 -11.31
CA SER A 32 2.33 6.30 -12.18
C SER A 32 3.35 5.34 -11.58
N TRP A 33 4.12 5.76 -10.57
CA TRP A 33 5.06 4.91 -9.82
C TRP A 33 4.38 4.08 -8.73
N CYS A 34 3.10 4.32 -8.44
CA CYS A 34 2.29 3.59 -7.48
C CYS A 34 1.31 2.67 -8.22
N ARG A 35 1.27 1.39 -7.84
CA ARG A 35 0.33 0.41 -8.40
C ARG A 35 -0.66 -0.03 -7.34
N MET A 36 -1.95 -0.05 -7.66
CA MET A 36 -2.97 -0.67 -6.82
C MET A 36 -3.26 -2.09 -7.28
N LEU A 37 -3.31 -3.03 -6.36
CA LEU A 37 -3.76 -4.41 -6.61
C LEU A 37 -5.06 -4.67 -5.87
N THR A 38 -6.06 -5.17 -6.60
CA THR A 38 -7.40 -5.48 -6.07
C THR A 38 -7.78 -6.93 -6.27
N ARG A 39 -6.88 -7.74 -6.85
CA ARG A 39 -7.16 -9.12 -7.23
C ARG A 39 -6.13 -10.09 -6.66
N ILE A 40 -6.61 -11.28 -6.31
CA ILE A 40 -5.81 -12.34 -5.66
C ILE A 40 -4.70 -12.86 -6.59
N ASP A 41 -5.01 -13.04 -7.88
CA ASP A 41 -4.05 -13.48 -8.90
C ASP A 41 -2.89 -12.48 -9.03
N GLU A 42 -3.18 -11.18 -9.02
CA GLU A 42 -2.15 -10.15 -9.07
C GLU A 42 -1.26 -10.17 -7.82
N VAL A 43 -1.83 -10.32 -6.62
CA VAL A 43 -1.09 -10.43 -5.37
C VAL A 43 -0.16 -11.64 -5.38
N ARG A 44 -0.65 -12.79 -5.85
CA ARG A 44 0.15 -14.01 -5.96
C ARG A 44 1.31 -13.85 -6.95
N SER A 45 1.10 -13.07 -8.01
CA SER A 45 2.11 -12.80 -9.04
C SER A 45 3.14 -11.72 -8.69
N LEU A 46 3.07 -11.12 -7.50
CA LEU A 46 4.04 -10.10 -7.07
C LEU A 46 5.47 -10.62 -7.15
N PRO A 47 6.40 -9.87 -7.78
CA PRO A 47 7.79 -10.27 -7.85
C PRO A 47 8.44 -10.16 -6.47
N SER A 48 9.41 -11.04 -6.20
CA SER A 48 10.28 -10.92 -5.03
C SER A 48 10.98 -9.56 -5.02
N GLY A 49 11.12 -8.97 -3.83
CA GLY A 49 11.65 -7.63 -3.64
C GLY A 49 10.63 -6.50 -3.82
N ALA A 50 9.39 -6.79 -4.24
CA ALA A 50 8.37 -5.74 -4.42
C ALA A 50 8.09 -5.00 -3.10
N LYS A 51 8.11 -3.67 -3.17
CA LYS A 51 7.70 -2.78 -2.07
C LYS A 51 6.19 -2.74 -1.97
N VAL A 52 5.64 -3.22 -0.86
CA VAL A 52 4.19 -3.43 -0.69
C VAL A 52 3.66 -2.84 0.61
N ILE A 53 2.39 -2.42 0.56
CA ILE A 53 1.59 -2.12 1.74
C ILE A 53 0.17 -2.63 1.52
N GLY A 54 -0.45 -3.22 2.54
CA GLY A 54 -1.88 -3.51 2.52
C GLY A 54 -2.68 -2.36 3.15
N SER A 55 -3.82 -2.02 2.55
CA SER A 55 -4.72 -0.99 3.06
C SER A 55 -6.17 -1.45 2.94
N TRP A 56 -6.84 -1.67 4.06
CA TRP A 56 -8.16 -2.31 4.10
C TRP A 56 -9.21 -1.40 4.74
N PHE A 57 -10.39 -1.36 4.11
CA PHE A 57 -11.52 -0.53 4.53
C PHE A 57 -12.76 -1.35 4.88
N GLU A 58 -12.60 -2.66 5.08
CA GLU A 58 -13.63 -3.57 5.58
C GLU A 58 -13.46 -3.82 7.09
N PRO A 59 -14.53 -4.19 7.82
CA PRO A 59 -14.43 -4.57 9.22
C PRO A 59 -13.52 -5.78 9.43
N ARG A 60 -12.69 -5.78 10.49
CA ARG A 60 -11.74 -6.87 10.79
C ARG A 60 -12.36 -8.26 10.92
N LYS A 61 -13.63 -8.35 11.33
CA LYS A 61 -14.39 -9.61 11.40
C LYS A 61 -14.70 -10.21 10.01
N PHE A 62 -14.54 -9.41 8.96
CA PHE A 62 -14.83 -9.74 7.57
C PHE A 62 -13.59 -9.51 6.70
N ARG A 63 -12.44 -10.09 7.09
CA ARG A 63 -11.25 -10.04 6.21
C ARG A 63 -11.59 -10.64 4.85
N SER A 64 -11.35 -9.88 3.79
CA SER A 64 -11.52 -10.37 2.42
C SER A 64 -10.54 -11.50 2.10
N ALA A 65 -10.90 -12.31 1.10
CA ALA A 65 -9.98 -13.30 0.52
C ALA A 65 -8.71 -12.64 -0.07
N LEU A 66 -8.80 -11.37 -0.49
CA LEU A 66 -7.66 -10.59 -0.94
C LEU A 66 -6.68 -10.28 0.20
N GLU A 67 -7.20 -9.89 1.38
CA GLU A 67 -6.38 -9.67 2.57
C GLU A 67 -5.68 -10.96 3.02
N TRP A 68 -6.39 -12.09 3.02
CA TRP A 68 -5.77 -13.39 3.31
C TRP A 68 -4.68 -13.75 2.31
N ALA A 69 -4.93 -13.60 1.01
CA ALA A 69 -3.93 -13.86 -0.02
C ALA A 69 -2.69 -12.96 0.14
N PHE A 70 -2.87 -11.70 0.56
CA PHE A 70 -1.74 -10.80 0.84
C PHE A 70 -0.93 -11.23 2.06
N ILE A 71 -1.60 -11.64 3.14
CA ILE A 71 -0.94 -12.15 4.35
C ILE A 71 -0.14 -13.41 4.04
N GLU A 72 -0.74 -14.38 3.35
CA GLU A 72 -0.08 -15.61 2.89
C GLU A 72 1.14 -15.28 2.02
N ARG A 73 0.98 -14.38 1.05
CA ARG A 73 2.06 -13.97 0.14
C ARG A 73 3.21 -13.30 0.89
N ARG A 74 2.93 -12.46 1.90
CA ARG A 74 3.94 -11.84 2.78
C ARG A 74 4.66 -12.87 3.65
N GLY A 75 3.96 -13.92 4.08
CA GLY A 75 4.51 -15.01 4.87
C GLY A 75 5.66 -15.76 4.18
N LEU A 76 5.79 -15.65 2.85
CA LEU A 76 6.93 -16.18 2.09
C LEU A 76 8.25 -15.40 2.32
N GLY A 77 8.18 -14.20 2.91
CA GLY A 77 9.36 -13.45 3.37
C GLY A 77 10.16 -12.70 2.31
N ASP A 78 9.76 -12.74 1.04
CA ASP A 78 10.46 -12.12 -0.09
C ASP A 78 9.87 -10.77 -0.53
N LEU A 79 8.79 -10.30 0.11
CA LEU A 79 8.21 -8.97 -0.13
C LEU A 79 8.78 -7.93 0.85
N VAL A 80 8.91 -6.68 0.41
CA VAL A 80 9.52 -5.61 1.20
C VAL A 80 8.43 -4.68 1.74
N GLY A 81 8.40 -4.48 3.07
CA GLY A 81 7.54 -3.49 3.70
C GLY A 81 8.11 -2.07 3.58
N LEU A 82 7.32 -1.07 3.98
CA LEU A 82 7.80 0.32 4.09
C LEU A 82 8.68 0.47 5.33
N SER A 83 9.87 1.04 5.17
CA SER A 83 10.72 1.51 6.26
C SER A 83 10.31 2.91 6.74
N ALA A 84 10.87 3.39 7.85
CA ALA A 84 10.69 4.77 8.29
C ALA A 84 11.16 5.78 7.22
N GLU A 85 12.28 5.51 6.56
CA GLU A 85 12.79 6.32 5.45
C GLU A 85 11.82 6.34 4.26
N ASP A 86 11.15 5.22 3.96
CA ASP A 86 10.13 5.21 2.92
C ASP A 86 8.93 6.09 3.29
N LEU A 87 8.53 6.10 4.57
CA LEU A 87 7.44 6.95 5.05
C LEU A 87 7.78 8.43 4.98
N GLU A 88 9.01 8.80 5.35
CA GLU A 88 9.51 10.18 5.21
C GLU A 88 9.48 10.61 3.74
N LYS A 89 9.97 9.78 2.81
CA LYS A 89 9.90 10.04 1.37
C LYS A 89 8.46 10.20 0.87
N LEU A 90 7.52 9.41 1.37
CA LEU A 90 6.10 9.54 1.03
C LEU A 90 5.50 10.85 1.57
N ALA A 91 5.85 11.24 2.80
CA ALA A 91 5.42 12.50 3.39
C ALA A 91 5.98 13.71 2.63
N GLU A 92 7.27 13.70 2.28
CA GLU A 92 7.91 14.73 1.46
C GLU A 92 7.30 14.81 0.05
N TRP A 93 6.98 13.65 -0.55
CA TRP A 93 6.28 13.61 -1.81
C TRP A 93 4.89 14.23 -1.68
N ALA A 94 4.08 13.82 -0.71
CA ALA A 94 2.75 14.38 -0.49
C ALA A 94 2.79 15.89 -0.28
N ALA A 95 3.72 16.39 0.55
CA ALA A 95 3.90 17.82 0.81
C ALA A 95 4.18 18.62 -0.48
N ARG A 96 5.03 18.11 -1.38
CA ARG A 96 5.30 18.72 -2.69
C ARG A 96 4.08 18.75 -3.61
N HIS A 97 3.09 17.91 -3.36
CA HIS A 97 1.83 17.84 -4.07
C HIS A 97 0.67 18.51 -3.32
N HIS A 98 0.97 19.35 -2.32
CA HIS A 98 -0.02 20.02 -1.45
C HIS A 98 -1.00 19.04 -0.77
N ALA A 99 -0.53 17.81 -0.53
CA ALA A 99 -1.26 16.73 0.10
C ALA A 99 -0.62 16.36 1.46
N GLN A 100 -1.36 15.61 2.26
CA GLN A 100 -0.85 15.01 3.49
C GLN A 100 -1.03 13.50 3.44
N SER A 101 0.08 12.77 3.53
CA SER A 101 0.04 11.32 3.68
C SER A 101 -0.62 10.95 5.01
N GLY A 102 -1.55 9.99 4.99
CA GLY A 102 -2.16 9.43 6.20
C GLY A 102 -1.28 8.39 6.90
N LEU A 103 -0.09 8.11 6.36
CA LEU A 103 0.92 7.28 6.99
C LEU A 103 1.79 8.10 7.94
N ASP A 104 1.80 7.72 9.22
CA ASP A 104 2.77 8.24 10.19
C ASP A 104 3.85 7.20 10.54
N SER A 105 5.01 7.69 11.00
CA SER A 105 6.17 6.85 11.36
C SER A 105 5.89 5.91 12.54
N ASN A 106 4.91 6.26 13.40
CA ASN A 106 4.46 5.41 14.50
C ASN A 106 3.73 4.16 13.99
N LEU A 107 3.03 4.27 12.85
CA LEU A 107 2.34 3.17 12.20
C LEU A 107 3.31 2.09 11.70
N ALA A 108 4.49 2.46 11.19
CA ALA A 108 5.50 1.49 10.73
C ALA A 108 6.07 0.63 11.87
N ALA A 109 6.33 1.25 13.03
CA ALA A 109 6.88 0.58 14.20
C ALA A 109 5.90 -0.42 14.84
N ALA A 110 4.60 -0.11 14.80
CA ALA A 110 3.57 -0.94 15.44
C ALA A 110 3.25 -2.24 14.68
N VAL A 111 3.70 -2.38 13.42
CA VAL A 111 3.16 -3.41 12.52
C VAL A 111 4.18 -4.22 11.73
N GLY A 112 5.48 -3.90 11.74
CA GLY A 112 6.46 -4.68 10.95
C GLY A 112 6.12 -4.76 9.45
N GLY A 113 5.48 -3.71 8.92
CA GLY A 113 4.92 -3.69 7.55
C GLY A 113 3.50 -4.27 7.41
N MET A 114 2.82 -4.62 8.51
CA MET A 114 1.44 -5.06 8.54
C MET A 114 0.46 -3.87 8.56
N VAL A 115 0.17 -3.34 7.37
CA VAL A 115 -1.15 -2.80 7.02
C VAL A 115 -1.66 -1.54 7.77
N ILE A 116 -2.01 -0.52 6.97
CA ILE A 116 -2.95 0.53 7.41
C ILE A 116 -4.34 -0.08 7.44
N SER A 117 -4.84 -0.37 8.64
CA SER A 117 -6.28 -0.44 8.85
C SER A 117 -6.63 0.88 9.52
N GLU A 118 -6.97 1.90 8.74
CA GLU A 118 -7.60 3.10 9.28
C GLU A 118 -9.00 2.68 9.77
N ARG A 119 -9.04 2.28 11.03
CA ARG A 119 -10.24 1.91 11.77
C ARG A 119 -11.03 3.19 12.10
N ARG A 120 -11.64 3.80 11.09
CA ARG A 120 -12.74 4.74 11.34
C ARG A 120 -14.04 4.02 11.02
N ILE A 121 -14.59 3.42 12.06
CA ILE A 121 -16.02 3.11 12.13
C ILE A 121 -16.68 4.49 12.20
N SER A 122 -17.36 4.90 11.12
CA SER A 122 -18.40 5.94 11.22
C SER A 122 -19.59 5.39 11.98
#